data_AF-A0A936LZL4-F1
#
_entry.id   AF-A0A936LZL4-F1
#
_cell.length_a   1.000
_cell.length_b   1.000
_cell.length_c   1.000
_cell.angle_alpha   90.00
_cell.angle_beta   90.00
_cell.angle_gamma   90.00
#
_symmetry.space_group_name_H-M   'P 1'
#
loop_
_entity.id
_entity.type
_entity.pdbx_description
1 polymer ?
#
loop_
_entity_poly.entity_id
_entity_poly.type
_entity_poly.pdbx_seq_one_letter_code
_entity_poly.pdbx_strand_id
1 'polypeptide(L)'
;MSRGLALTCTAAFALSLATAAMAQPTRADETPVFLFNEQIIGLMTDRMVDDMAKRYNLDEDQLFAVREEIRARFPQFFLENRNEIIRLSNDYLVAILGEDPPEPQVVADWAQRLKPLVDGFSEVVDETREAIRPNLRDEQQVQMDAEYAAWQVGVGLLNNRLQVWSAGGYDWETEWPRSEKFRETERQRREEFERAQEEASSAVLRDASSGTEAAGADAAPGQRKPNAASAPSKPKDEWEIYVENFIRRYKLDDAQQNTARRILASVQEQRERYLRRRLADITALERKLAAAQGEEDKAKIRAELERLQAPLERYFNELKERLDRLPSKKQRAEAARGEMERQLPAGKSGDKPEGAAGNDTRTP
;
A
#
# COMPACT_ATOMS: atom_id res chain seq x y z
N MET A 1 -3.69 -12.38 0.60
CA MET A 1 -3.71 -11.99 2.02
C MET A 1 -3.07 -10.62 2.14
N SER A 2 -3.85 -9.57 1.89
CA SER A 2 -3.46 -8.19 2.19
C SER A 2 -4.05 -7.87 3.55
N ARG A 3 -3.37 -8.30 4.63
CA ARG A 3 -3.74 -7.89 5.98
C ARG A 3 -3.52 -6.39 6.09
N GLY A 4 -4.50 -5.70 6.64
CA GLY A 4 -4.61 -4.26 6.69
C GLY A 4 -3.32 -3.58 7.12
N LEU A 5 -2.75 -2.81 6.19
CA LEU A 5 -1.78 -1.74 6.45
C LEU A 5 -2.50 -0.46 6.91
N ALA A 6 -3.75 -0.57 7.37
CA ALA A 6 -4.51 0.51 7.98
C ALA A 6 -3.80 0.92 9.27
N LEU A 7 -3.24 2.14 9.28
CA LEU A 7 -2.65 2.79 10.44
C LEU A 7 -1.34 2.19 11.01
N THR A 8 -0.38 1.78 10.17
CA THR A 8 0.99 1.63 10.69
C THR A 8 1.55 2.95 11.23
N CYS A 9 1.13 4.13 10.77
CA CYS A 9 1.62 5.40 11.32
C CYS A 9 0.97 5.77 12.67
N THR A 10 -0.30 5.46 12.90
CA THR A 10 -0.99 5.90 14.12
C THR A 10 -0.72 5.00 15.31
N ALA A 11 -0.56 3.68 15.09
CA ALA A 11 -0.03 2.78 16.12
C ALA A 11 1.49 2.95 16.31
N ALA A 12 2.26 3.27 15.26
CA ALA A 12 3.69 3.52 15.40
C ALA A 12 4.01 4.83 16.13
N PHE A 13 3.17 5.85 16.07
CA PHE A 13 3.43 7.09 16.82
C PHE A 13 3.37 6.87 18.34
N ALA A 14 2.48 6.01 18.83
CA ALA A 14 2.39 5.68 20.25
C ALA A 14 3.37 4.57 20.68
N LEU A 15 3.72 3.62 19.79
CA LEU A 15 4.55 2.44 20.15
C LEU A 15 5.99 2.42 19.58
N SER A 16 6.33 3.20 18.56
CA SER A 16 7.67 3.15 17.91
C SER A 16 8.66 4.21 18.40
N LEU A 17 8.27 5.08 19.34
CA LEU A 17 9.16 6.05 19.99
C LEU A 17 10.19 5.41 20.96
N ALA A 18 10.15 4.10 21.18
CA ALA A 18 10.90 3.43 22.25
C ALA A 18 12.27 2.82 21.86
N THR A 19 12.74 2.94 20.62
CA THR A 19 13.93 2.18 20.17
C THR A 19 15.19 2.98 19.85
N ALA A 20 15.21 4.30 20.00
CA ALA A 20 16.39 5.10 19.63
C ALA A 20 16.67 6.26 20.61
N ALA A 21 17.05 5.96 21.85
CA ALA A 21 17.70 6.93 22.74
C ALA A 21 18.50 6.22 23.85
N MET A 22 19.65 5.66 23.50
CA MET A 22 20.66 5.21 24.47
C MET A 22 21.97 5.93 24.14
N ALA A 23 22.08 7.19 24.53
CA ALA A 23 23.35 7.92 24.57
C ALA A 23 23.32 9.05 25.60
N GLN A 24 23.90 8.73 26.77
CA GLN A 24 24.56 9.59 27.77
C GLN A 24 23.76 10.63 28.58
N PRO A 25 24.07 10.75 29.90
CA PRO A 25 23.59 11.84 30.73
C PRO A 25 24.46 13.07 30.49
N THR A 26 23.98 14.01 29.70
CA THR A 26 24.60 15.34 29.59
C THR A 26 23.62 16.42 30.01
N ARG A 27 24.03 17.17 31.04
CA ARG A 27 23.53 18.43 31.64
C ARG A 27 22.10 18.91 31.33
N ALA A 28 21.42 19.28 32.42
CA ALA A 28 20.01 19.62 32.54
C ALA A 28 19.49 20.87 31.82
N ASP A 29 20.24 21.46 30.88
CA ASP A 29 19.74 22.60 30.09
C ASP A 29 19.87 22.32 28.58
N GLU A 30 18.69 22.19 27.95
CA GLU A 30 18.43 22.62 26.57
C GLU A 30 18.96 21.81 25.38
N THR A 31 19.14 20.49 25.46
CA THR A 31 19.14 19.70 24.21
C THR A 31 17.75 19.15 23.92
N PRO A 32 17.02 19.70 22.92
CA PRO A 32 15.73 19.17 22.55
C PRO A 32 15.89 17.71 22.14
N VAL A 33 14.99 16.85 22.61
CA VAL A 33 14.86 15.47 22.14
C VAL A 33 14.88 15.50 20.60
N PHE A 34 15.83 14.77 20.01
CA PHE A 34 16.16 14.80 18.59
C PHE A 34 14.97 14.62 17.64
N LEU A 35 13.90 13.96 18.13
CA LEU A 35 12.78 13.46 17.33
C LEU A 35 11.76 14.52 16.90
N PHE A 36 11.73 15.71 17.51
CA PHE A 36 10.70 16.74 17.22
C PHE A 36 11.30 18.09 16.84
N ASN A 37 12.43 18.12 16.12
CA ASN A 37 12.87 19.36 15.47
C ASN A 37 12.11 19.57 14.15
N GLU A 38 12.11 20.81 13.64
CA GLU A 38 11.40 21.19 12.41
C GLU A 38 11.77 20.32 11.21
N GLN A 39 13.05 19.95 11.08
CA GLN A 39 13.53 19.10 9.99
C GLN A 39 12.91 17.69 10.05
N ILE A 40 12.89 17.07 11.23
CA ILE A 40 12.30 15.74 11.41
C ILE A 40 10.79 15.79 11.18
N ILE A 41 10.11 16.81 11.71
CA ILE A 41 8.67 17.01 11.47
C ILE A 41 8.39 17.13 9.96
N GLY A 42 9.20 17.90 9.23
CA GLY A 42 9.11 18.02 7.77
C GLY A 42 9.29 16.67 7.05
N LEU A 43 10.32 15.90 7.43
CA LEU A 43 10.57 14.58 6.83
C LEU A 43 9.46 13.57 7.13
N MET A 44 8.90 13.59 8.34
CA MET A 44 7.76 12.74 8.72
C MET A 44 6.52 13.11 7.90
N THR A 45 6.26 14.41 7.76
CA THR A 45 5.16 14.95 6.96
C THR A 45 5.28 14.53 5.49
N ASP A 46 6.47 14.65 4.91
CA ASP A 46 6.75 14.22 3.54
C ASP A 46 6.56 12.71 3.34
N ARG A 47 7.04 11.92 4.31
CA ARG A 47 6.83 10.46 4.28
C ARG A 47 5.34 10.10 4.36
N MET A 48 4.55 10.78 5.20
CA MET A 48 3.10 10.56 5.28
C MET A 48 2.43 10.82 3.93
N VAL A 49 2.80 11.92 3.26
CA VAL A 49 2.31 12.27 1.92
C VAL A 49 2.67 11.18 0.91
N ASP A 50 3.91 10.70 0.90
CA ASP A 50 4.35 9.64 -0.03
C ASP A 50 3.63 8.30 0.21
N ASP A 51 3.42 7.93 1.48
CA ASP A 51 2.66 6.74 1.84
C ASP A 51 1.19 6.86 1.40
N MET A 52 0.56 8.03 1.57
CA MET A 52 -0.79 8.31 1.04
C MET A 52 -0.82 8.27 -0.48
N ALA A 53 0.16 8.88 -1.17
CA ALA A 53 0.25 8.88 -2.62
C ALA A 53 0.21 7.46 -3.19
N LYS A 54 1.03 6.58 -2.61
CA LYS A 54 1.09 5.17 -2.99
C LYS A 54 -0.21 4.43 -2.65
N ARG A 55 -0.76 4.67 -1.47
CA ARG A 55 -1.93 3.95 -0.94
C ARG A 55 -3.21 4.24 -1.71
N TYR A 56 -3.44 5.50 -2.04
CA TYR A 56 -4.61 5.96 -2.77
C TYR A 56 -4.36 6.04 -4.28
N ASN A 57 -3.16 5.69 -4.74
CA ASN A 57 -2.75 5.83 -6.15
C ASN A 57 -3.08 7.25 -6.66
N LEU A 58 -2.63 8.25 -5.89
CA LEU A 58 -2.84 9.67 -6.21
C LEU A 58 -2.10 10.01 -7.49
N ASP A 59 -2.73 10.78 -8.37
CA ASP A 59 -2.01 11.40 -9.47
C ASP A 59 -1.23 12.64 -9.02
N GLU A 60 -0.54 13.28 -9.95
CA GLU A 60 0.34 14.41 -9.66
C GLU A 60 -0.39 15.63 -9.09
N ASP A 61 -1.59 15.92 -9.60
CA ASP A 61 -2.38 17.06 -9.14
C ASP A 61 -2.99 16.76 -7.76
N GLN A 62 -3.48 15.54 -7.57
CA GLN A 62 -3.96 15.05 -6.26
C GLN A 62 -2.85 15.03 -5.21
N LEU A 63 -1.66 14.54 -5.58
CA LEU A 63 -0.50 14.51 -4.71
C LEU A 63 -0.08 15.92 -4.28
N PHE A 64 -0.08 16.87 -5.21
CA PHE A 64 0.22 18.26 -4.91
C PHE A 64 -0.78 18.82 -3.90
N ALA A 65 -2.09 18.65 -4.13
CA ALA A 65 -3.13 19.09 -3.21
C ALA A 65 -2.99 18.44 -1.81
N VAL A 66 -2.83 17.11 -1.74
CA VAL A 66 -2.63 16.38 -0.48
C VAL A 66 -1.39 16.88 0.27
N ARG A 67 -0.30 17.13 -0.46
CA ARG A 67 0.94 17.63 0.13
C ARG A 67 0.76 19.03 0.72
N GLU A 68 0.08 19.94 0.02
CA GLU A 68 -0.19 21.28 0.53
C GLU A 68 -1.01 21.23 1.82
N GLU A 69 -2.12 20.48 1.83
CA GLU A 69 -3.01 20.39 3.00
C GLU A 69 -2.30 19.79 4.23
N ILE A 70 -1.50 18.73 4.02
CA ILE A 70 -0.76 18.07 5.11
C ILE A 70 0.38 18.96 5.63
N ARG A 71 1.14 19.60 4.74
CA ARG A 71 2.25 20.51 5.14
C ARG A 71 1.75 21.78 5.81
N ALA A 72 0.53 22.23 5.52
CA ALA A 72 -0.05 23.40 6.16
C ALA A 72 -0.41 23.14 7.63
N ARG A 73 -0.96 21.97 7.96
CA ARG A 73 -1.57 21.73 9.30
C ARG A 73 -0.70 20.90 10.24
N PHE A 74 -0.13 19.79 9.77
CA PHE A 74 0.55 18.85 10.66
C PHE A 74 1.80 19.45 11.33
N PRO A 75 2.71 20.11 10.60
CA PRO A 75 3.87 20.73 11.22
C PRO A 75 3.49 21.77 12.28
N GLN A 76 2.47 22.58 12.00
CA GLN A 76 1.99 23.60 12.92
C GLN A 76 1.51 22.96 14.24
N PHE A 77 0.67 21.93 14.17
CA PHE A 77 0.20 21.22 15.37
C PHE A 77 1.35 20.69 16.23
N PHE A 78 2.34 20.04 15.60
CA PHE A 78 3.49 19.49 16.33
C PHE A 78 4.39 20.57 16.92
N LEU A 79 4.56 21.72 16.25
CA LEU A 79 5.36 22.82 16.75
C LEU A 79 4.69 23.53 17.92
N GLU A 80 3.39 23.77 17.86
CA GLU A 80 2.60 24.40 18.93
C GLU A 80 2.58 23.52 20.19
N ASN A 81 2.50 22.20 20.02
CA ASN A 81 2.40 21.25 21.14
C ASN A 81 3.73 20.60 21.52
N ARG A 82 4.84 21.02 20.89
CA ARG A 82 6.15 20.38 20.97
C ARG A 82 6.62 20.12 22.39
N ASN A 83 6.58 21.16 23.23
CA ASN A 83 7.11 21.09 24.59
C ASN A 83 6.32 20.09 25.44
N GLU A 84 5.01 20.05 25.28
CA GLU A 84 4.14 19.15 26.03
C GLU A 84 4.28 17.70 25.54
N ILE A 85 4.35 17.49 24.22
CA ILE A 85 4.64 16.18 23.63
C ILE A 85 5.96 15.63 24.14
N ILE A 86 7.03 16.45 24.18
CA ILE A 86 8.34 16.05 24.70
C ILE A 86 8.24 15.66 26.17
N ARG A 87 7.57 16.47 27.00
CA ARG A 87 7.41 16.17 28.43
C ARG A 87 6.65 14.86 28.65
N LEU A 88 5.50 14.67 27.99
CA LEU A 88 4.70 13.44 28.09
C LEU A 88 5.46 12.20 27.59
N SER A 89 6.26 12.35 26.53
CA SER A 89 7.10 11.28 26.00
C SER A 89 8.19 10.89 27.01
N ASN A 90 8.82 11.87 27.65
CA ASN A 90 9.82 11.62 28.69
C ASN A 90 9.19 10.95 29.92
N ASP A 91 8.03 11.42 30.39
CA ASP A 91 7.29 10.83 31.50
C ASP A 91 6.98 9.35 31.21
N TYR A 92 6.52 9.05 29.99
CA TYR A 92 6.24 7.69 29.54
C TYR A 92 7.49 6.81 29.46
N LEU A 93 8.60 7.33 28.92
CA LEU A 93 9.86 6.58 28.82
C LEU A 93 10.44 6.27 30.21
N VAL A 94 10.41 7.24 31.13
CA VAL A 94 10.84 7.02 32.52
C VAL A 94 9.99 5.95 33.17
N ALA A 95 8.67 5.99 32.99
CA ALA A 95 7.79 4.95 33.49
C ALA A 95 8.22 3.58 32.94
N ILE A 96 8.19 3.38 31.61
CA ILE A 96 8.48 2.09 30.93
C ILE A 96 9.87 1.50 31.25
N LEU A 97 10.87 2.36 31.42
CA LEU A 97 12.23 1.93 31.78
C LEU A 97 12.36 1.60 33.27
N GLY A 98 11.52 2.18 34.12
CA GLY A 98 11.43 1.87 35.55
C GLY A 98 11.16 0.38 35.83
N GLU A 99 11.56 -0.08 37.01
CA GLU A 99 11.32 -1.45 37.45
C GLU A 99 9.86 -1.64 37.90
N ASP A 100 9.37 -0.68 38.68
CA ASP A 100 8.03 -0.70 39.27
C ASP A 100 7.00 -0.01 38.36
N PRO A 101 5.73 -0.48 38.37
CA PRO A 101 4.66 0.22 37.67
C PRO A 101 4.44 1.63 38.26
N PRO A 102 4.04 2.61 37.43
CA PRO A 102 3.74 3.96 37.91
C PRO A 102 2.52 3.93 38.85
N GLU A 103 2.50 4.85 39.81
CA GLU A 103 1.34 5.02 40.68
C GLU A 103 0.11 5.49 39.88
N PRO A 104 -1.12 5.07 40.25
CA PRO A 104 -2.34 5.47 39.54
C PRO A 104 -2.53 6.98 39.40
N GLN A 105 -2.12 7.77 40.39
CA GLN A 105 -2.21 9.23 40.33
C GLN A 105 -1.28 9.82 39.26
N VAL A 106 -0.06 9.27 39.12
CA VAL A 106 0.89 9.71 38.10
C VAL A 106 0.32 9.45 36.70
N VAL A 107 -0.31 8.29 36.50
CA VAL A 107 -0.97 7.96 35.23
C VAL A 107 -2.19 8.84 34.99
N ALA A 108 -2.96 9.17 36.03
CA ALA A 108 -4.09 10.07 35.94
C ALA A 108 -3.68 11.47 35.48
N ASP A 109 -2.65 12.05 36.09
CA ASP A 109 -2.12 13.37 35.74
C ASP A 109 -1.57 13.38 34.29
N TRP A 110 -0.86 12.31 33.90
CA TRP A 110 -0.38 12.14 32.53
C TRP A 110 -1.53 12.05 31.52
N ALA A 111 -2.58 11.29 31.83
CA ALA A 111 -3.73 11.12 30.95
C ALA A 111 -4.53 12.42 30.79
N GLN A 112 -4.69 13.20 31.85
CA GLN A 112 -5.34 14.53 31.80
C GLN A 112 -4.61 15.49 30.87
N ARG A 113 -3.27 15.43 30.85
CA ARG A 113 -2.41 16.26 29.99
C ARG A 113 -2.37 15.77 28.54
N LEU A 114 -2.40 14.45 28.31
CA LEU A 114 -2.38 13.89 26.97
C LEU A 114 -3.72 14.08 26.23
N LYS A 115 -4.85 14.01 26.95
CA LYS A 115 -6.19 14.09 26.34
C LYS A 115 -6.37 15.27 25.37
N PRO A 116 -6.10 16.54 25.74
CA PRO A 116 -6.27 17.66 24.82
C PRO A 116 -5.38 17.57 23.57
N LEU A 117 -4.21 16.92 23.64
CA LEU A 117 -3.37 16.68 22.46
C LEU A 117 -3.99 15.66 21.52
N VAL A 118 -4.59 14.59 22.05
CA VAL A 118 -5.28 13.58 21.24
C VAL A 118 -6.51 14.18 20.57
N ASP A 119 -7.29 14.97 21.32
CA ASP A 119 -8.46 15.68 20.78
C ASP A 119 -8.05 16.65 19.66
N GLY A 120 -7.05 17.51 19.89
CA GLY A 120 -6.57 18.47 18.89
C GLY A 120 -5.93 17.81 17.67
N PHE A 121 -5.16 16.72 17.85
CA PHE A 121 -4.62 15.97 16.72
C PHE A 121 -5.75 15.32 15.90
N SER A 122 -6.80 14.87 16.56
CA SER A 122 -7.94 14.26 15.89
C SER A 122 -8.71 15.26 15.04
N GLU A 123 -8.87 16.49 15.52
CA GLU A 123 -9.43 17.60 14.77
C GLU A 123 -8.59 17.92 13.53
N VAL A 124 -7.26 18.00 13.66
CA VAL A 124 -6.34 18.21 12.53
C VAL A 124 -6.48 17.13 11.45
N VAL A 125 -6.64 15.85 11.85
CA VAL A 125 -6.85 14.74 10.91
C VAL A 125 -8.19 14.89 10.18
N ASP A 126 -9.27 15.23 10.90
CA ASP A 126 -10.61 15.43 10.30
C ASP A 126 -10.63 16.59 9.30
N GLU A 127 -10.13 17.76 9.70
CA GLU A 127 -10.04 18.93 8.83
C GLU A 127 -9.20 18.68 7.57
N THR A 128 -8.08 17.97 7.74
CA THR A 128 -7.20 17.61 6.61
C THR A 128 -7.93 16.66 5.65
N ARG A 129 -8.67 15.67 6.18
CA ARG A 129 -9.48 14.76 5.37
C ARG A 129 -10.52 15.54 4.56
N GLU A 130 -11.29 16.41 5.21
CA GLU A 130 -12.34 17.20 4.55
C GLU A 130 -11.77 18.13 3.47
N ALA A 131 -10.59 18.71 3.70
CA ALA A 131 -9.92 19.55 2.70
C ALA A 131 -9.38 18.75 1.49
N ILE A 132 -8.86 17.54 1.72
CA ILE A 132 -8.33 16.69 0.66
C ILE A 132 -9.45 16.06 -0.18
N ARG A 133 -10.57 15.69 0.47
CA ARG A 133 -11.64 14.88 -0.12
C ARG A 133 -12.11 15.34 -1.51
N PRO A 134 -12.36 16.64 -1.79
CA PRO A 134 -12.86 17.09 -3.10
C PRO A 134 -11.87 16.85 -4.25
N ASN A 135 -10.58 16.68 -3.94
CA ASN A 135 -9.54 16.40 -4.93
C ASN A 135 -9.43 14.91 -5.25
N LEU A 136 -10.10 14.04 -4.49
CA LEU A 136 -10.07 12.59 -4.67
C LEU A 136 -11.20 12.13 -5.59
N ARG A 137 -10.94 11.06 -6.35
CA ARG A 137 -11.98 10.33 -7.10
C ARG A 137 -12.91 9.60 -6.14
N ASP A 138 -14.13 9.30 -6.57
CA ASP A 138 -15.14 8.63 -5.73
C ASP A 138 -14.61 7.35 -5.05
N GLU A 139 -13.91 6.50 -5.79
CA GLU A 139 -13.29 5.28 -5.23
C GLU A 139 -12.25 5.58 -4.14
N GLN A 140 -11.44 6.62 -4.33
CA GLN A 140 -10.44 7.07 -3.35
C GLN A 140 -11.11 7.69 -2.12
N GLN A 141 -12.20 8.45 -2.31
CA GLN A 141 -12.98 9.00 -1.20
C GLN A 141 -13.60 7.89 -0.35
N VAL A 142 -14.21 6.88 -0.98
CA VAL A 142 -14.78 5.72 -0.28
C VAL A 142 -13.71 4.96 0.50
N GLN A 143 -12.53 4.75 -0.09
CA GLN A 143 -11.41 4.12 0.61
C GLN A 143 -10.95 4.97 1.80
N MET A 144 -10.82 6.28 1.63
CA MET A 144 -10.41 7.21 2.69
C MET A 144 -11.43 7.23 3.83
N ASP A 145 -12.72 7.21 3.52
CA ASP A 145 -13.80 7.16 4.51
C ASP A 145 -13.79 5.87 5.31
N ALA A 146 -13.56 4.74 4.64
CA ALA A 146 -13.47 3.44 5.30
C ALA A 146 -12.25 3.37 6.24
N GLU A 147 -11.12 3.97 5.86
CA GLU A 147 -9.93 4.06 6.71
C GLU A 147 -10.10 5.06 7.85
N TYR A 148 -10.78 6.18 7.60
CA TYR A 148 -11.11 7.18 8.61
C TYR A 148 -12.08 6.63 9.68
N ALA A 149 -13.08 5.86 9.27
CA ALA A 149 -13.97 5.16 10.20
C ALA A 149 -13.20 4.20 11.13
N ALA A 150 -12.25 3.44 10.58
CA ALA A 150 -11.38 2.56 11.37
C ALA A 150 -10.45 3.35 12.31
N TRP A 151 -9.96 4.53 11.89
CA TRP A 151 -9.19 5.42 12.75
C TRP A 151 -10.02 6.00 13.90
N GLN A 152 -11.26 6.42 13.63
CA GLN A 152 -12.20 6.93 14.64
C GLN A 152 -12.50 5.90 15.73
N VAL A 153 -12.61 4.61 15.39
CA VAL A 153 -12.70 3.53 16.39
C VAL A 153 -11.48 3.52 17.31
N GLY A 154 -10.27 3.67 16.76
CA GLY A 154 -9.04 3.70 17.55
C GLY A 154 -8.94 4.91 18.47
N VAL A 155 -9.28 6.09 17.97
CA VAL A 155 -9.34 7.32 18.79
C VAL A 155 -10.39 7.19 19.90
N GLY A 156 -11.56 6.62 19.60
CA GLY A 156 -12.62 6.39 20.58
C GLY A 156 -12.17 5.48 21.73
N LEU A 157 -11.49 4.37 21.43
CA LEU A 157 -10.93 3.47 22.44
C LEU A 157 -9.83 4.15 23.26
N LEU A 158 -8.93 4.90 22.62
CA LEU A 158 -7.89 5.67 23.32
C LEU A 158 -8.51 6.71 24.27
N ASN A 159 -9.49 7.48 23.80
CA ASN A 159 -10.18 8.48 24.61
C ASN A 159 -10.93 7.85 25.78
N ASN A 160 -11.57 6.69 25.59
CA ASN A 160 -12.18 5.96 26.69
C ASN A 160 -11.14 5.55 27.75
N ARG A 161 -9.98 5.05 27.32
CA ARG A 161 -8.89 4.65 28.22
C ARG A 161 -8.29 5.84 28.95
N LEU A 162 -8.03 6.95 28.25
CA LEU A 162 -7.57 8.20 28.87
C LEU A 162 -8.58 8.73 29.88
N GLN A 163 -9.88 8.62 29.61
CA GLN A 163 -10.93 9.00 30.55
C GLN A 163 -10.87 8.15 31.83
N VAL A 164 -10.78 6.83 31.71
CA VAL A 164 -10.66 5.91 32.86
C VAL A 164 -9.39 6.22 33.67
N TRP A 165 -8.25 6.37 33.00
CA TRP A 165 -6.97 6.69 33.65
C TRP A 165 -6.99 8.05 34.34
N SER A 166 -7.54 9.08 33.70
CA SER A 166 -7.67 10.43 34.27
C SER A 166 -8.50 10.49 35.56
N ALA A 167 -9.37 9.49 35.76
CA ALA A 167 -10.19 9.31 36.96
C ALA A 167 -9.52 8.41 38.01
N GLY A 168 -8.26 8.02 37.82
CA GLY A 168 -7.51 7.14 38.71
C GLY A 168 -7.76 5.65 38.49
N GLY A 169 -8.47 5.27 37.42
CA GLY A 169 -8.80 3.88 37.09
C GLY A 169 -7.64 3.08 36.45
N TYR A 170 -6.39 3.47 36.70
CA TYR A 170 -5.22 2.74 36.21
C TYR A 170 -5.01 1.46 37.04
N ASP A 171 -5.06 0.31 36.36
CA ASP A 171 -4.77 -1.00 36.93
C ASP A 171 -3.44 -1.52 36.38
N TRP A 172 -2.41 -1.54 37.21
CA TRP A 172 -1.08 -1.99 36.79
C TRP A 172 -1.08 -3.45 36.33
N GLU A 173 -1.97 -4.31 36.83
CA GLU A 173 -1.97 -5.72 36.42
C GLU A 173 -2.37 -5.87 34.95
N THR A 174 -3.31 -5.08 34.47
CA THR A 174 -3.82 -5.16 33.09
C THR A 174 -3.21 -4.14 32.14
N GLU A 175 -2.60 -3.07 32.66
CA GLU A 175 -2.08 -1.96 31.86
C GLU A 175 -0.55 -1.89 31.80
N TRP A 176 0.18 -2.59 32.68
CA TRP A 176 1.64 -2.54 32.72
C TRP A 176 2.28 -3.64 31.85
N PRO A 177 3.14 -3.32 30.86
CA PRO A 177 3.70 -4.31 29.95
C PRO A 177 4.48 -5.46 30.59
N ARG A 178 5.01 -5.26 31.81
CA ARG A 178 5.75 -6.29 32.56
C ARG A 178 4.85 -7.17 33.42
N SER A 179 3.58 -6.83 33.56
CA SER A 179 2.60 -7.69 34.25
C SER A 179 2.28 -8.94 33.43
N GLU A 180 1.97 -10.03 34.12
CA GLU A 180 1.54 -11.28 33.51
C GLU A 180 0.18 -11.13 32.80
N LYS A 181 -0.79 -10.48 33.46
CA LYS A 181 -2.16 -10.29 32.93
C LYS A 181 -2.23 -9.32 31.76
N PHE A 182 -1.25 -8.42 31.63
CA PHE A 182 -1.17 -7.47 30.51
C PHE A 182 -1.19 -8.18 29.16
N ARG A 183 -0.38 -9.23 28.98
CA ARG A 183 -0.26 -9.91 27.67
C ARG A 183 -1.56 -10.57 27.22
N GLU A 184 -2.33 -11.11 28.16
CA GLU A 184 -3.64 -11.69 27.86
C GLU A 184 -4.66 -10.61 27.50
N THR A 185 -4.74 -9.58 28.34
CA THR A 185 -5.66 -8.45 28.17
C THR A 185 -5.37 -7.72 26.86
N GLU A 186 -4.10 -7.46 26.54
CA GLU A 186 -3.67 -6.75 25.33
C GLU A 186 -3.97 -7.55 24.06
N ARG A 187 -3.90 -8.88 24.11
CA ARG A 187 -4.32 -9.74 22.99
C ARG A 187 -5.83 -9.64 22.77
N GLN A 188 -6.63 -9.74 23.82
CA GLN A 188 -8.08 -9.60 23.72
C GLN A 188 -8.47 -8.23 23.17
N ARG A 189 -7.89 -7.15 23.72
CA ARG A 189 -8.11 -5.78 23.23
C ARG A 189 -7.71 -5.62 21.77
N ARG A 190 -6.58 -6.19 21.34
CA ARG A 190 -6.16 -6.16 19.94
C ARG A 190 -7.15 -6.88 19.02
N GLU A 191 -7.64 -8.05 19.42
CA GLU A 191 -8.63 -8.79 18.63
C GLU A 191 -9.97 -8.06 18.54
N GLU A 192 -10.43 -7.47 19.64
CA GLU A 192 -11.63 -6.62 19.66
C GLU A 192 -11.46 -5.38 18.79
N PHE A 193 -10.29 -4.73 18.88
CA PHE A 193 -9.96 -3.56 18.07
C PHE A 193 -9.92 -3.89 16.58
N GLU A 194 -9.22 -4.95 16.17
CA GLU A 194 -9.14 -5.38 14.78
C GLU A 194 -10.54 -5.69 14.21
N ARG A 195 -11.39 -6.36 15.01
CA ARG A 195 -12.79 -6.65 14.63
C ARG A 195 -13.61 -5.38 14.46
N ALA A 196 -13.53 -4.44 15.40
CA ALA A 196 -14.26 -3.19 15.36
C ALA A 196 -13.82 -2.30 14.17
N GLN A 197 -12.52 -2.27 13.86
CA GLN A 197 -12.00 -1.57 12.68
C GLN A 197 -12.49 -2.19 11.37
N GLU A 198 -12.46 -3.52 11.25
CA GLU A 198 -12.94 -4.22 10.07
C GLU A 198 -14.45 -4.01 9.87
N GLU A 199 -15.24 -4.06 10.95
CA GLU A 199 -16.67 -3.81 10.90
C GLU A 199 -16.98 -2.37 10.46
N ALA A 200 -16.32 -1.36 11.05
CA ALA A 200 -16.50 0.04 10.71
C ALA A 200 -16.12 0.33 9.24
N SER A 201 -14.97 -0.19 8.79
CA SER A 201 -14.52 -0.04 7.40
C SER A 201 -15.47 -0.75 6.42
N SER A 202 -15.91 -1.95 6.76
CA SER A 202 -16.84 -2.73 5.93
C SER A 202 -18.24 -2.11 5.86
N ALA A 203 -18.69 -1.42 6.91
CA ALA A 203 -19.96 -0.69 6.88
C ALA A 203 -19.95 0.41 5.80
N VAL A 204 -18.89 1.23 5.76
CA VAL A 204 -18.74 2.28 4.73
C VAL A 204 -18.73 1.70 3.32
N LEU A 205 -18.01 0.59 3.11
CA LEU A 205 -17.94 -0.07 1.81
C LEU A 205 -19.29 -0.67 1.37
N ARG A 206 -20.07 -1.21 2.31
CA ARG A 206 -21.43 -1.72 2.04
C ARG A 206 -22.37 -0.59 1.64
N ASP A 207 -22.35 0.52 2.36
CA ASP A 207 -23.20 1.67 2.07
C ASP A 207 -22.88 2.26 0.68
N ALA A 208 -21.59 2.41 0.36
CA ALA A 208 -21.13 2.86 -0.96
C ALA A 208 -21.57 1.92 -2.10
N SER A 209 -21.53 0.61 -1.88
CA SER A 209 -21.97 -0.39 -2.87
C SER A 209 -23.49 -0.36 -3.08
N SER A 210 -24.26 -0.18 -2.00
CA SER A 210 -25.74 -0.17 -2.05
C SER A 210 -26.32 1.05 -2.78
N GLY A 211 -25.65 2.21 -2.70
CA GLY A 211 -26.09 3.44 -3.37
C GLY A 211 -26.02 3.37 -4.89
N THR A 212 -25.17 2.50 -5.46
CA THR A 212 -24.98 2.40 -6.91
C THR A 212 -26.05 1.55 -7.59
N GLU A 213 -26.60 0.54 -6.92
CA GLU A 213 -27.64 -0.34 -7.50
C GLU A 213 -29.02 0.31 -7.55
N ALA A 214 -29.36 1.20 -6.60
CA ALA A 214 -30.67 1.83 -6.53
C ALA A 214 -30.95 2.83 -7.67
N ALA A 215 -29.90 3.42 -8.28
CA ALA A 215 -30.04 4.38 -9.37
C ALA A 215 -30.25 3.74 -10.76
N GLY A 216 -30.07 2.42 -10.90
CA GLY A 216 -30.18 1.71 -12.18
C GLY A 216 -31.53 1.01 -12.43
N ALA A 217 -32.44 0.97 -11.46
CA ALA A 217 -33.60 0.08 -11.50
C ALA A 217 -34.85 0.63 -12.22
N ASP A 218 -34.85 1.88 -12.71
CA ASP A 218 -36.01 2.48 -13.41
C ASP A 218 -35.83 2.60 -14.94
N ALA A 219 -34.88 1.85 -15.51
CA ALA A 219 -34.76 1.68 -16.95
C ALA A 219 -35.65 0.51 -17.41
N ALA A 220 -36.79 0.85 -18.01
CA ALA A 220 -37.79 -0.07 -18.55
C ALA A 220 -37.21 -1.22 -19.42
N PRO A 221 -37.83 -2.42 -19.41
CA PRO A 221 -37.38 -3.58 -20.20
C PRO A 221 -37.70 -3.40 -21.69
N GLY A 222 -36.86 -2.65 -22.39
CA GLY A 222 -36.89 -2.47 -23.84
C GLY A 222 -36.17 -3.61 -24.57
N GLN A 223 -36.94 -4.43 -25.29
CA GLN A 223 -36.57 -5.37 -26.35
C GLN A 223 -35.07 -5.44 -26.74
N ARG A 224 -34.39 -6.51 -26.31
CA ARG A 224 -33.07 -6.91 -26.85
C ARG A 224 -33.21 -7.25 -28.34
N LYS A 225 -32.75 -6.35 -29.21
CA LYS A 225 -32.52 -6.63 -30.63
C LYS A 225 -31.46 -7.74 -30.80
N PRO A 226 -31.65 -8.70 -31.71
CA PRO A 226 -30.69 -9.76 -31.96
C PRO A 226 -29.43 -9.22 -32.65
N ASN A 227 -28.29 -9.55 -32.05
CA ASN A 227 -26.96 -9.72 -32.64
C ASN A 227 -26.59 -8.82 -33.84
N ALA A 228 -26.02 -7.66 -33.54
CA ALA A 228 -25.13 -6.97 -34.46
C ALA A 228 -23.82 -7.79 -34.56
N ALA A 229 -23.45 -8.14 -35.79
CA ALA A 229 -22.20 -8.84 -36.10
C ALA A 229 -21.01 -8.13 -35.44
N SER A 230 -20.23 -8.90 -34.66
CA SER A 230 -19.05 -8.42 -33.95
C SER A 230 -18.12 -7.67 -34.90
N ALA A 231 -17.93 -6.37 -34.65
CA ALA A 231 -16.91 -5.59 -35.34
C ALA A 231 -15.55 -6.28 -35.20
N PRO A 232 -14.68 -6.22 -36.22
CA PRO A 232 -13.34 -6.80 -36.15
C PRO A 232 -12.62 -6.26 -34.92
N SER A 233 -12.22 -7.15 -34.02
CA SER A 233 -11.49 -6.80 -32.79
C SER A 233 -10.21 -6.06 -33.17
N LYS A 234 -9.94 -4.94 -32.50
CA LYS A 234 -8.66 -4.22 -32.64
C LYS A 234 -7.49 -5.20 -32.43
N PRO A 235 -6.37 -5.04 -33.13
CA PRO A 235 -5.17 -5.82 -32.86
C PRO A 235 -4.83 -5.76 -31.37
N LYS A 236 -4.56 -6.92 -30.76
CA LYS A 236 -4.25 -7.01 -29.34
C LYS A 236 -2.93 -6.30 -29.03
N ASP A 237 -2.92 -5.57 -27.94
CA ASP A 237 -1.74 -4.88 -27.42
C ASP A 237 -0.70 -5.89 -26.89
N GLU A 238 0.59 -5.55 -26.93
CA GLU A 238 1.68 -6.45 -26.49
C GLU A 238 1.52 -6.85 -25.02
N TRP A 239 1.01 -5.93 -24.20
CA TRP A 239 0.77 -6.16 -22.78
C TRP A 239 -0.40 -7.13 -22.56
N GLU A 240 -1.45 -7.02 -23.37
CA GLU A 240 -2.57 -7.96 -23.37
C GLU A 240 -2.11 -9.36 -23.78
N ILE A 241 -1.31 -9.46 -24.84
CA ILE A 241 -0.68 -10.71 -25.28
C ILE A 241 0.16 -11.32 -24.14
N TYR A 242 0.94 -10.51 -23.43
CA TYR A 242 1.72 -10.99 -22.28
C TYR A 242 0.82 -11.58 -21.18
N VAL A 243 -0.26 -10.88 -20.81
CA VAL A 243 -1.18 -11.35 -19.76
C VAL A 243 -1.93 -12.60 -20.18
N GLU A 244 -2.37 -12.71 -21.43
CA GLU A 244 -2.98 -13.93 -21.96
C GLU A 244 -2.02 -15.12 -21.92
N ASN A 245 -0.77 -14.89 -22.30
CA ASN A 245 0.28 -15.89 -22.20
C ASN A 245 0.54 -16.29 -20.74
N PHE A 246 0.54 -15.34 -19.81
CA PHE A 246 0.71 -15.58 -18.38
C PHE A 246 -0.42 -16.44 -17.81
N ILE A 247 -1.69 -16.08 -18.11
CA ILE A 247 -2.88 -16.85 -17.73
C ILE A 247 -2.78 -18.29 -18.23
N ARG A 248 -2.42 -18.47 -19.50
CA ARG A 248 -2.29 -19.79 -20.13
C ARG A 248 -1.15 -20.60 -19.53
N ARG A 249 0.01 -19.97 -19.27
CA ARG A 249 1.21 -20.61 -18.72
C ARG A 249 0.97 -21.18 -17.32
N TYR A 250 0.32 -20.42 -16.45
CA TYR A 250 0.07 -20.82 -15.06
C TYR A 250 -1.29 -21.49 -14.83
N LYS A 251 -2.11 -21.64 -15.87
CA LYS A 251 -3.47 -22.19 -15.79
C LYS A 251 -4.26 -21.54 -14.65
N LEU A 252 -4.33 -20.20 -14.69
CA LEU A 252 -5.03 -19.43 -13.67
C LEU A 252 -6.53 -19.77 -13.66
N ASP A 253 -7.12 -19.91 -12.48
CA ASP A 253 -8.57 -20.07 -12.33
C ASP A 253 -9.33 -18.78 -12.67
N ASP A 254 -10.66 -18.83 -12.75
CA ASP A 254 -11.48 -17.70 -13.18
C ASP A 254 -11.32 -16.46 -12.27
N ALA A 255 -11.17 -16.67 -10.96
CA ALA A 255 -10.97 -15.58 -10.01
C ALA A 255 -9.58 -14.92 -10.18
N GLN A 256 -8.55 -15.74 -10.39
CA GLN A 256 -7.19 -15.28 -10.70
C GLN A 256 -7.14 -14.56 -12.05
N GLN A 257 -7.82 -15.07 -13.09
CA GLN A 257 -7.91 -14.44 -14.41
C GLN A 257 -8.57 -13.07 -14.36
N ASN A 258 -9.69 -12.95 -13.64
CA ASN A 258 -10.37 -11.66 -13.45
C ASN A 258 -9.47 -10.67 -12.71
N THR A 259 -8.69 -11.14 -11.74
CA THR A 259 -7.70 -10.30 -11.05
C THR A 259 -6.56 -9.89 -11.97
N ALA A 260 -6.03 -10.79 -12.80
CA ALA A 260 -5.01 -10.47 -13.80
C ALA A 260 -5.48 -9.41 -14.80
N ARG A 261 -6.73 -9.51 -15.30
CA ARG A 261 -7.32 -8.51 -16.21
C ARG A 261 -7.51 -7.14 -15.55
N ARG A 262 -7.91 -7.10 -14.27
CA ARG A 262 -8.00 -5.84 -13.51
C ARG A 262 -6.63 -5.18 -13.33
N ILE A 263 -5.59 -5.98 -13.04
CA ILE A 263 -4.21 -5.46 -12.96
C ILE A 263 -3.80 -4.89 -14.32
N LEU A 264 -4.03 -5.63 -15.42
CA LEU A 264 -3.74 -5.15 -16.77
C LEU A 264 -4.41 -3.80 -17.06
N ALA A 265 -5.73 -3.70 -16.83
CA ALA A 265 -6.49 -2.48 -17.07
C ALA A 265 -5.92 -1.29 -16.28
N SER A 266 -5.59 -1.49 -15.00
CA SER A 266 -5.01 -0.46 -14.14
C SER A 266 -3.66 0.05 -14.65
N VAL A 267 -2.76 -0.84 -15.08
CA VAL A 267 -1.43 -0.43 -15.59
C VAL A 267 -1.54 0.15 -17.01
N GLN A 268 -2.46 -0.36 -17.85
CA GLN A 268 -2.75 0.23 -19.16
C GLN A 268 -3.26 1.66 -19.04
N GLU A 269 -4.13 1.95 -18.06
CA GLU A 269 -4.60 3.32 -17.80
C GLU A 269 -3.43 4.25 -17.45
N GLN A 270 -2.50 3.82 -16.59
CA GLN A 270 -1.30 4.59 -16.24
C GLN A 270 -0.42 4.84 -17.48
N ARG A 271 -0.19 3.82 -18.31
CA ARG A 271 0.55 3.92 -19.58
C ARG A 271 -0.12 4.91 -20.53
N GLU A 272 -1.42 4.78 -20.77
CA GLU A 272 -2.17 5.64 -21.69
C GLU A 272 -2.14 7.09 -21.22
N ARG A 273 -2.26 7.32 -19.91
CA ARG A 273 -2.16 8.64 -19.31
C ARG A 273 -0.77 9.26 -19.53
N TYR A 274 0.29 8.50 -19.30
CA TYR A 274 1.67 8.95 -19.56
C TYR A 274 1.87 9.28 -21.04
N LEU A 275 1.46 8.37 -21.93
CA LEU A 275 1.56 8.58 -23.37
C LEU A 275 0.76 9.80 -23.81
N ARG A 276 -0.46 9.99 -23.32
CA ARG A 276 -1.26 11.18 -23.66
C ARG A 276 -0.52 12.49 -23.36
N ARG A 277 0.27 12.55 -22.28
CA ARG A 277 1.08 13.72 -21.92
C ARG A 277 2.39 13.84 -22.70
N ARG A 278 3.05 12.71 -23.02
CA ARG A 278 4.42 12.67 -23.56
C ARG A 278 4.55 12.24 -25.02
N LEU A 279 3.47 11.83 -25.67
CA LEU A 279 3.50 11.31 -27.04
C LEU A 279 4.04 12.34 -28.03
N ALA A 280 3.71 13.62 -27.85
CA ALA A 280 4.22 14.69 -28.69
C ALA A 280 5.76 14.84 -28.56
N ASP A 281 6.28 14.81 -27.33
CA ASP A 281 7.71 14.89 -27.04
C ASP A 281 8.47 13.69 -27.63
N ILE A 282 7.95 12.48 -27.40
CA ILE A 282 8.51 11.22 -27.93
C ILE A 282 8.56 11.28 -29.46
N THR A 283 7.44 11.60 -30.11
CA THR A 283 7.36 11.71 -31.57
C THR A 283 8.32 12.77 -32.12
N ALA A 284 8.50 13.90 -31.41
CA ALA A 284 9.42 14.94 -31.81
C ALA A 284 10.89 14.48 -31.73
N LEU A 285 11.27 13.72 -30.69
CA LEU A 285 12.60 13.14 -30.56
C LEU A 285 12.87 12.06 -31.60
N GLU A 286 11.90 11.20 -31.92
CA GLU A 286 12.02 10.18 -32.97
C GLU A 286 12.28 10.82 -34.34
N ARG A 287 11.56 11.91 -34.66
CA ARG A 287 11.80 12.68 -35.89
C ARG A 287 13.19 13.31 -35.92
N LYS A 288 13.64 13.89 -34.79
CA LYS A 288 15.01 14.44 -34.67
C LYS A 288 16.06 13.35 -34.85
N LEU A 289 15.85 12.17 -34.27
CA LEU A 289 16.76 11.03 -34.38
C LEU A 289 16.89 10.57 -35.84
N ALA A 290 15.78 10.52 -36.59
CA ALA A 290 15.79 10.15 -38.00
C ALA A 290 16.50 11.16 -38.90
N ALA A 291 16.48 12.45 -38.55
CA ALA A 291 17.11 13.52 -39.32
C ALA A 291 18.60 13.73 -39.00
N ALA A 292 19.06 13.33 -37.81
CA ALA A 292 20.41 13.55 -37.34
C ALA A 292 21.46 12.81 -38.19
N GLN A 293 22.50 13.52 -38.64
CA GLN A 293 23.59 12.96 -39.44
C GLN A 293 24.80 12.53 -38.60
N GLY A 294 25.08 13.24 -37.49
CA GLY A 294 26.20 12.96 -36.60
C GLY A 294 25.90 11.89 -35.55
N GLU A 295 26.87 11.01 -35.27
CA GLU A 295 26.73 9.97 -34.24
C GLU A 295 26.61 10.54 -32.83
N GLU A 296 27.28 11.66 -32.53
CA GLU A 296 27.17 12.30 -31.22
C GLU A 296 25.75 12.82 -30.94
N ASP A 297 25.12 13.48 -31.92
CA ASP A 297 23.75 13.98 -31.79
C ASP A 297 22.75 12.83 -31.68
N LYS A 298 22.92 11.77 -32.47
CA LYS A 298 22.10 10.55 -32.35
C LYS A 298 22.21 9.93 -30.97
N ALA A 299 23.41 9.86 -30.39
CA ALA A 299 23.61 9.31 -29.06
C ALA A 299 22.87 10.13 -27.99
N LYS A 300 22.95 11.47 -28.04
CA LYS A 300 22.23 12.37 -27.13
C LYS A 300 20.71 12.22 -27.26
N ILE A 301 20.19 12.18 -28.49
CA ILE A 301 18.75 12.03 -28.75
C ILE A 301 18.25 10.65 -28.27
N ARG A 302 19.02 9.58 -28.48
CA ARG A 302 18.66 8.24 -27.99
C ARG A 302 18.60 8.19 -26.47
N ALA A 303 19.58 8.78 -25.78
CA ALA A 303 19.59 8.83 -24.31
C ALA A 303 18.35 9.56 -23.77
N GLU A 304 17.93 10.65 -24.40
CA GLU A 304 16.73 11.38 -23.99
C GLU A 304 15.45 10.60 -24.31
N LEU A 305 15.39 9.91 -25.46
CA LEU A 305 14.28 9.02 -25.80
C LEU A 305 14.15 7.88 -24.78
N GLU A 306 15.26 7.24 -24.44
CA GLU A 306 15.32 6.18 -23.42
C GLU A 306 14.85 6.70 -22.06
N ARG A 307 15.26 7.92 -21.68
CA ARG A 307 14.80 8.58 -20.46
C ARG A 307 13.27 8.77 -20.43
N LEU A 308 12.66 9.14 -21.55
CA LEU A 308 11.20 9.25 -21.67
C LEU A 308 10.49 7.89 -21.77
N GLN A 309 11.17 6.84 -22.22
CA GLN A 309 10.61 5.50 -22.30
C GLN A 309 10.74 4.74 -20.96
N ALA A 310 11.69 5.09 -20.10
CA ALA A 310 11.93 4.44 -18.82
C ALA A 310 10.69 4.32 -17.90
N PRO A 311 9.76 5.30 -17.80
CA PRO A 311 8.50 5.11 -17.08
C PRO A 311 7.64 3.98 -17.64
N LEU A 312 7.59 3.81 -18.96
CA LEU A 312 6.80 2.74 -19.60
C LEU A 312 7.34 1.36 -19.25
N GLU A 313 8.66 1.20 -19.21
CA GLU A 313 9.30 -0.04 -18.77
C GLU A 313 9.02 -0.32 -17.29
N ARG A 314 9.04 0.71 -16.44
CA ARG A 314 8.69 0.58 -15.02
C ARG A 314 7.25 0.11 -14.85
N TYR A 315 6.29 0.69 -15.58
CA TYR A 315 4.89 0.23 -15.56
C TYR A 315 4.76 -1.23 -16.02
N PHE A 316 5.49 -1.63 -17.08
CA PHE A 316 5.47 -3.03 -17.53
C PHE A 316 6.09 -3.98 -16.50
N ASN A 317 7.15 -3.57 -15.80
CA ASN A 317 7.74 -4.37 -14.73
C ASN A 317 6.82 -4.46 -13.51
N GLU A 318 6.10 -3.39 -13.17
CA GLU A 318 5.06 -3.43 -12.15
C GLU A 318 3.95 -4.44 -12.50
N LEU A 319 3.50 -4.45 -13.76
CA LEU A 319 2.54 -5.44 -14.26
C LEU A 319 3.05 -6.87 -14.02
N LYS A 320 4.31 -7.16 -14.39
CA LYS A 320 4.93 -8.48 -14.15
C LYS A 320 4.97 -8.84 -12.68
N GLU A 321 5.44 -7.93 -11.83
CA GLU A 321 5.58 -8.18 -10.40
C GLU A 321 4.23 -8.47 -9.73
N ARG A 322 3.18 -7.73 -10.11
CA ARG A 322 1.82 -7.95 -9.60
C ARG A 322 1.25 -9.29 -10.09
N LEU A 323 1.51 -9.66 -11.34
CA LEU A 323 1.05 -10.94 -11.91
C LEU A 323 1.77 -12.14 -11.27
N ASP A 324 3.07 -12.06 -11.01
CA ASP A 324 3.87 -13.15 -10.41
C ASP A 324 3.38 -13.59 -9.01
N ARG A 325 2.58 -12.74 -8.35
CA ARG A 325 1.96 -13.04 -7.06
C ARG A 325 0.68 -13.87 -7.17
N LEU A 326 0.03 -13.91 -8.34
CA LEU A 326 -1.26 -14.59 -8.53
C LEU A 326 -1.16 -16.13 -8.52
N PRO A 327 -0.19 -16.77 -9.20
CA PRO A 327 -0.13 -18.22 -9.24
C PRO A 327 0.15 -18.83 -7.86
N SER A 328 -0.57 -19.90 -7.54
CA SER A 328 -0.31 -20.75 -6.38
C SER A 328 1.04 -21.46 -6.48
N LYS A 329 1.58 -21.94 -5.35
CA LYS A 329 2.82 -22.74 -5.32
C LYS A 329 2.74 -23.96 -6.26
N LYS A 330 1.57 -24.63 -6.30
CA LYS A 330 1.33 -25.78 -7.17
C LYS A 330 1.38 -25.39 -8.66
N GLN A 331 0.68 -24.32 -9.05
CA GLN A 331 0.70 -23.81 -10.43
C GLN A 331 2.11 -23.42 -10.87
N ARG A 332 2.93 -22.82 -10.00
CA ARG A 332 4.33 -22.49 -10.32
C ARG A 332 5.19 -23.74 -10.52
N ALA A 333 5.04 -24.74 -9.65
CA ALA A 333 5.77 -26.00 -9.76
C ALA A 333 5.40 -26.76 -11.05
N GLU A 334 4.12 -26.78 -11.41
CA GLU A 334 3.64 -27.39 -12.66
C GLU A 334 4.16 -26.66 -13.89
N ALA A 335 4.13 -25.32 -13.90
CA ALA A 335 4.68 -24.52 -14.99
C ALA A 335 6.19 -24.76 -15.18
N ALA A 336 6.96 -24.82 -14.08
CA ALA A 336 8.40 -25.07 -14.13
C ALA A 336 8.72 -26.48 -14.68
N ARG A 337 7.96 -27.51 -14.29
CA ARG A 337 8.10 -28.86 -14.86
C ARG A 337 7.84 -28.88 -16.37
N GLY A 338 6.77 -28.20 -16.81
CA GLY A 338 6.43 -28.11 -18.23
C GLY A 338 7.49 -27.38 -19.07
N GLU A 339 8.22 -26.42 -18.49
CA GLU A 339 9.35 -25.77 -19.17
C GLU A 339 10.58 -26.67 -19.27
N MET A 340 10.92 -27.42 -18.20
CA MET A 340 12.02 -28.38 -18.25
C MET A 340 11.77 -29.47 -19.30
N GLU A 341 10.55 -29.98 -19.39
CA GLU A 341 10.18 -31.00 -20.37
C GLU A 341 10.28 -30.51 -21.82
N ARG A 342 9.97 -29.23 -22.08
CA ARG A 342 10.15 -28.62 -23.41
C ARG A 342 11.60 -28.32 -23.77
N GLN A 343 12.45 -28.05 -22.78
CA GLN A 343 13.86 -27.75 -23.00
C GLN A 343 14.72 -29.01 -23.17
N LEU A 344 14.24 -30.17 -22.71
CA LEU A 344 14.88 -31.43 -23.03
C LEU A 344 14.79 -31.64 -24.55
N PRO A 345 15.92 -31.67 -25.28
CA PRO A 345 15.91 -31.86 -26.72
C PRO A 345 15.16 -33.15 -26.98
N ALA A 346 14.14 -33.11 -27.84
CA ALA A 346 13.36 -34.28 -28.23
C ALA A 346 14.33 -35.36 -28.68
N GLY A 347 14.65 -36.27 -27.75
CA GLY A 347 15.75 -37.20 -27.89
C GLY A 347 15.51 -37.98 -29.17
N LYS A 348 16.48 -37.93 -30.08
CA LYS A 348 16.59 -38.71 -31.32
C LYS A 348 15.96 -40.10 -31.12
N SER A 349 14.68 -40.20 -31.40
CA SER A 349 13.92 -41.45 -31.37
C SER A 349 14.03 -42.04 -32.77
N GLY A 350 15.26 -42.38 -33.16
CA GLY A 350 15.57 -42.69 -34.55
C GLY A 350 17.04 -43.00 -34.76
N ASP A 351 17.53 -44.02 -34.06
CA ASP A 351 18.47 -44.94 -34.66
C ASP A 351 18.15 -46.34 -34.14
N LYS A 352 17.18 -46.97 -34.81
CA LYS A 352 16.81 -48.37 -34.61
C LYS A 352 17.87 -49.15 -35.39
N PRO A 353 18.80 -49.90 -34.77
CA PRO A 353 19.76 -50.68 -35.53
C PRO A 353 19.01 -51.77 -36.30
N GLU A 354 18.85 -51.51 -37.60
CA GLU A 354 18.36 -52.46 -38.59
C GLU A 354 19.52 -53.36 -38.99
N GLY A 355 19.41 -54.65 -38.66
CA GLY A 355 20.18 -55.70 -39.32
C GLY A 355 21.36 -56.29 -38.55
N ALA A 356 21.14 -57.45 -37.93
CA ALA A 356 22.10 -58.54 -37.97
C ALA A 356 21.37 -59.87 -37.79
N ALA A 357 21.02 -60.47 -38.92
CA ALA A 357 20.57 -61.83 -39.04
C ALA A 357 21.76 -62.81 -38.91
N GLY A 358 21.52 -63.95 -38.25
CA GLY A 358 21.98 -65.28 -38.69
C GLY A 358 23.46 -65.68 -38.56
N ASN A 359 23.72 -66.63 -37.64
CA ASN A 359 24.37 -67.95 -37.87
C ASN A 359 24.63 -68.56 -36.49
N ASP A 360 23.94 -69.60 -36.04
CA ASP A 360 24.02 -71.01 -36.50
C ASP A 360 25.47 -71.53 -36.50
N THR A 361 25.87 -72.24 -35.44
CA THR A 361 26.46 -73.58 -35.58
C THR A 361 26.66 -74.29 -34.23
N ARG A 362 26.17 -75.53 -34.24
CA ARG A 362 26.38 -76.66 -33.34
C ARG A 362 27.85 -76.91 -32.94
N THR A 363 27.97 -77.32 -31.68
CA THR A 363 28.75 -78.41 -31.04
C THR A 363 29.61 -79.34 -31.92
N PRO A 364 30.66 -79.98 -31.37
CA PRO A 364 30.57 -80.94 -30.24
C PRO A 364 31.30 -80.55 -28.95
#